data_AF-A0A430C0X2-F1
#
_entry.id   AF-A0A430C0X2-F1
#
_cell.length_a   1.000
_cell.length_b   1.000
_cell.length_c   1.000
_cell.angle_alpha   90.00
_cell.angle_beta   90.00
_cell.angle_gamma   90.00
#
_symmetry.space_group_name_H-M   'P 1'
#
loop_
_entity.id
_entity.type
_entity.pdbx_description
1 polymer ?
#
loop_
_entity_poly.entity_id
_entity_poly.type
_entity_poly.pdbx_seq_one_letter_code
_entity_poly.pdbx_strand_id
1 'polypeptide(L)'
;MASRDYEAAPVSDQLGLPNVIAGLIGDLDQLRAGKISVNDAVARSMLAKQIFNGVRIYLNGAKLLADNAQPTISANAEQGDPA
;
A
#
# COMPACT_ATOMS: atom_id res chain seq x y z
N MET A 1 -22.58 -20.76 3.30
CA MET A 1 -21.14 -20.40 3.19
C MET A 1 -20.98 -19.08 3.89
N ALA A 2 -20.09 -18.97 4.88
CA ALA A 2 -19.87 -17.71 5.58
C ALA A 2 -19.42 -16.63 4.59
N SER A 3 -20.12 -15.49 4.56
CA SER A 3 -19.69 -14.31 3.80
C SER A 3 -18.24 -14.02 4.14
N ARG A 4 -17.37 -14.13 3.15
CA ARG A 4 -16.00 -13.65 3.28
C ARG A 4 -16.06 -12.13 3.20
N ASP A 5 -16.29 -11.49 4.35
CA ASP A 5 -16.06 -10.05 4.51
C ASP A 5 -14.56 -9.78 4.39
N TYR A 6 -14.10 -9.71 3.14
CA TYR A 6 -12.88 -8.98 2.83
C TYR A 6 -13.25 -7.51 2.87
N GLU A 7 -13.28 -6.92 4.06
CA GLU A 7 -12.97 -5.49 4.16
C GLU A 7 -11.52 -5.34 3.71
N ALA A 8 -11.34 -5.19 2.39
CA ALA A 8 -10.07 -4.86 1.80
C ALA A 8 -9.76 -3.43 2.22
N ALA A 9 -9.19 -3.26 3.42
CA ALA A 9 -8.57 -2.01 3.81
C ALA A 9 -7.68 -1.57 2.63
N PRO A 10 -7.79 -0.32 2.16
CA PRO A 10 -6.99 0.19 1.06
C PRO A 10 -5.53 -0.24 1.23
N VAL A 11 -4.88 -0.71 0.17
CA VAL A 11 -3.49 -1.21 0.22
C VAL A 11 -2.54 -0.16 0.83
N SER A 12 -2.87 1.13 0.68
CA SER A 12 -2.19 2.25 1.35
C SER A 12 -2.18 2.16 2.87
N ASP A 13 -3.25 1.66 3.48
CA ASP A 13 -3.45 1.57 4.93
C ASP A 13 -2.66 0.37 5.48
N GLN A 14 -2.66 -0.75 4.75
CA GLN A 14 -1.86 -1.93 5.09
C GLN A 14 -0.35 -1.64 5.02
N LEU A 15 0.07 -0.81 4.07
CA LEU A 15 1.46 -0.37 3.93
C LEU A 15 1.83 0.81 4.84
N GLY A 16 0.90 1.33 5.64
CA GLY A 16 1.13 2.39 6.61
C GLY A 16 1.50 3.75 6.01
N LEU A 17 1.17 4.00 4.74
CA LEU A 17 1.52 5.26 4.05
C LEU A 17 0.99 6.51 4.75
N PRO A 18 -0.26 6.55 5.25
CA PRO A 18 -0.78 7.72 5.95
C PRO A 18 0.07 8.11 7.16
N ASN A 19 0.56 7.13 7.92
CA ASN A 19 1.38 7.37 9.11
C ASN A 19 2.74 7.95 8.76
N VAL A 20 3.37 7.46 7.68
CA VAL A 20 4.66 7.99 7.20
C VAL A 20 4.50 9.44 6.74
N ILE A 21 3.43 9.75 6.01
CA ILE A 21 3.14 11.11 5.54
C ILE A 21 2.86 12.05 6.72
N ALA A 22 2.03 11.62 7.68
CA ALA A 22 1.76 12.39 8.89
C ALA A 22 3.04 12.65 9.71
N GLY A 23 3.93 11.66 9.80
CA GLY A 23 5.24 11.81 10.43
C GLY A 23 6.10 12.88 9.74
N LEU A 24 6.17 12.87 8.40
CA LEU A 24 6.91 13.88 7.64
C LEU A 24 6.34 15.30 7.82
N ILE A 25 5.02 15.45 7.91
CA ILE A 25 4.39 16.73 8.22
C ILE A 25 4.83 17.20 9.61
N GLY A 26 4.79 16.30 10.61
CA GLY A 26 5.26 16.60 11.96
C GLY A 26 6.74 16.96 12.02
N ASP A 27 7.59 16.34 11.20
CA ASP A 27 9.01 16.69 11.09
C ASP A 27 9.20 18.13 10.58
N LEU A 28 8.38 18.59 9.62
CA LEU A 28 8.41 19.98 9.15
C LEU A 28 8.02 20.97 10.25
N ASP A 29 7.01 20.63 11.05
CA ASP A 29 6.60 21.46 12.19
C ASP A 29 7.68 21.50 13.28
N GLN A 30 8.33 20.37 13.56
CA GLN A 30 9.46 20.32 14.49
C GLN A 30 10.65 21.14 13.99
N LEU A 31 10.94 21.10 12.69
CA LEU A 31 12.00 21.89 12.08
C LEU A 31 11.71 23.39 12.18
N ARG A 32 10.49 23.82 11.87
CA ARG A 32 10.04 25.23 12.01
C ARG A 32 10.09 25.71 13.45
N ALA A 33 9.78 24.83 14.40
CA ALA A 33 9.87 25.11 15.82
C ALA A 33 11.31 25.07 16.37
N GLY A 34 12.32 24.76 15.54
CA GLY A 34 13.72 24.63 15.97
C GLY A 34 14.00 23.44 16.89
N LYS A 35 13.11 22.44 16.92
CA LYS A 35 13.24 21.23 17.77
C LYS A 35 14.15 20.16 17.17
N ILE A 36 14.32 20.17 15.85
CA ILE A 36 15.25 19.29 15.13
C ILE A 36 16.09 20.14 14.17
N SER A 37 17.27 19.64 13.83
CA SER A 37 18.12 20.30 12.84
C SER A 37 17.66 20.03 11.41
N VAL A 38 18.15 20.85 10.46
CA VAL A 38 17.95 20.58 9.02
C VAL A 38 18.49 19.20 8.65
N ASN A 39 19.64 18.80 9.20
CA ASN A 39 20.22 17.48 8.93
C ASN A 39 19.33 16.34 9.43
N ASP A 40 18.68 16.49 10.59
CA ASP A 40 17.73 15.50 11.10
C ASP A 40 16.52 15.36 10.16
N ALA A 41 15.95 16.49 9.73
CA ALA A 41 14.82 16.49 8.80
C ALA A 41 15.19 15.84 7.46
N VAL A 42 16.38 16.12 6.93
CA VAL A 42 16.90 15.48 5.71
C VAL A 42 17.06 13.97 5.93
N ALA A 43 17.68 13.53 7.02
CA ALA A 43 17.87 12.10 7.30
C ALA A 43 16.52 11.35 7.39
N ARG A 44 15.52 11.92 8.08
CA ARG A 44 14.17 11.34 8.18
C ARG A 44 13.48 11.28 6.81
N SER A 45 13.60 12.32 5.98
CA SER A 45 13.05 12.32 4.62
C SER A 45 13.70 11.26 3.72
N MET A 46 15.01 11.02 3.87
CA MET A 46 15.73 10.01 3.11
C MET A 46 15.28 8.60 3.48
N LEU A 47 15.00 8.35 4.76
CA LEU A 47 14.41 7.08 5.20
C LEU A 47 13.01 6.89 4.60
N ALA A 48 12.15 7.91 4.68
CA ALA A 48 10.81 7.85 4.09
C ALA A 48 10.85 7.58 2.57
N LYS A 49 11.82 8.16 1.85
CA LYS A 49 12.04 7.86 0.42
C LYS A 49 12.32 6.37 0.18
N GLN A 50 13.09 5.70 1.04
CA GLN A 50 13.33 4.26 0.89
C GLN A 50 12.07 3.44 1.16
N ILE A 51 11.24 3.85 2.11
CA ILE A 51 9.93 3.22 2.35
C ILE A 51 9.07 3.33 1.08
N PHE A 52 8.95 4.52 0.48
CA PHE A 52 8.19 4.70 -0.76
C PHE A 52 8.76 3.93 -1.94
N ASN A 53 10.09 3.77 -2.03
CA ASN A 53 10.71 2.90 -3.02
C ASN A 53 10.28 1.44 -2.85
N GLY A 54 10.22 0.93 -1.60
CA GLY A 54 9.73 -0.41 -1.29
C GLY A 54 8.27 -0.59 -1.69
N VAL A 55 7.42 0.39 -1.37
CA VAL A 55 6.00 0.42 -1.75
C VAL A 55 5.83 0.35 -3.26
N ARG A 56 6.61 1.13 -4.02
CA ARG A 56 6.61 1.09 -5.49
C ARG A 56 6.97 -0.31 -6.00
N ILE A 57 7.99 -0.96 -5.43
CA ILE A 57 8.39 -2.32 -5.83
C ILE A 57 7.26 -3.31 -5.54
N TYR A 58 6.63 -3.23 -4.37
CA TYR A 58 5.50 -4.07 -3.98
C TYR A 58 4.34 -3.94 -4.98
N LEU A 59 3.90 -2.71 -5.28
CA LEU A 59 2.80 -2.47 -6.22
C LEU A 59 3.12 -2.95 -7.63
N ASN A 60 4.35 -2.75 -8.09
CA ASN A 60 4.79 -3.26 -9.39
C ASN A 60 4.82 -4.79 -9.42
N GLY A 61 5.24 -5.44 -8.34
CA GLY A 61 5.21 -6.89 -8.20
C GLY A 61 3.78 -7.44 -8.20
N ALA A 62 2.88 -6.81 -7.44
CA ALA A 62 1.46 -7.18 -7.42
C ALA A 62 0.82 -7.04 -8.80
N LYS A 63 1.10 -5.96 -9.53
CA LYS A 63 0.65 -5.77 -10.91
C LYS A 63 1.20 -6.86 -11.83
N LEU A 64 2.50 -7.14 -11.77
CA LEU A 64 3.14 -8.17 -12.60
C LEU A 64 2.51 -9.55 -12.35
N LEU A 65 2.22 -9.90 -11.10
CA LEU A 65 1.54 -11.16 -10.77
C LEU A 65 0.12 -11.20 -11.30
N ALA A 66 -0.63 -10.10 -11.21
CA ALA A 66 -1.98 -10.00 -11.76
C ALA A 66 -1.98 -10.14 -13.29
N ASP A 67 -1.03 -9.49 -13.98
CA ASP A 67 -0.91 -9.53 -15.44
C ASP A 67 -0.52 -10.94 -15.95
N ASN A 68 0.17 -11.74 -15.13
CA ASN A 68 0.60 -13.11 -15.46
C ASN A 68 -0.30 -14.21 -14.86
N ALA A 69 -1.39 -13.85 -14.20
CA ALA A 69 -2.29 -14.83 -13.61
C ALA A 69 -2.99 -15.64 -14.71
N GLN A 70 -2.98 -16.97 -14.61
CA GLN A 70 -3.79 -17.79 -15.50
C GLN A 70 -5.27 -17.50 -15.27
N PRO A 71 -6.08 -17.34 -16.34
CA PRO A 71 -7.52 -17.21 -16.20
C PRO A 71 -8.04 -18.50 -15.55
N THR A 72 -8.65 -18.37 -14.37
CA THR A 72 -9.32 -19.49 -13.74
C THR A 72 -10.67 -19.70 -14.44
N ILE A 73 -10.97 -20.95 -14.80
CA ILE A 73 -12.32 -21.33 -15.24
C ILE A 73 -13.22 -21.14 -14.03
N SER A 74 -13.92 -20.02 -13.96
CA SER A 74 -14.91 -19.79 -12.91
C SER A 74 -16.08 -20.74 -13.11
N ALA A 75 -16.41 -21.45 -12.03
CA ALA A 75 -17.42 -22.49 -11.93
C ALA A 75 -18.85 -21.96 -12.12
N ASN A 76 -19.22 -21.64 -13.36
CA ASN A 76 -20.61 -21.45 -13.81
C ASN A 76 -20.91 -22.32 -15.05
N ALA A 77 -20.30 -23.50 -15.13
CA ALA A 77 -20.62 -24.52 -16.15
C ALA A 77 -21.71 -25.51 -15.66
N GLU A 78 -22.35 -25.25 -14.53
CA GLU A 78 -23.47 -26.05 -14.00
C GLU A 78 -24.69 -25.16 -13.70
N GLN A 79 -25.23 -24.49 -14.72
CA GLN A 79 -26.62 -24.03 -14.68
C GLN A 79 -27.15 -23.79 -16.10
N GLY A 80 -27.30 -24.88 -16.83
CA GLY A 80 -28.23 -25.01 -17.94
C GLY A 80 -29.14 -26.21 -17.64
N ASP A 81 -30.24 -25.94 -16.94
CA ASP A 81 -31.42 -26.82 -16.82
C ASP A 81 -32.45 -26.39 -17.88
N PRO A 82 -33.59 -27.07 -18.07
CA PRO A 82 -33.88 -28.37 -18.66
C PRO A 82 -34.51 -28.24 -20.08
N ALA A 83 -34.57 -29.33 -20.84
CA ALA A 83 -35.58 -29.54 -21.90
C ALA A 83 -35.86 -31.03 -22.08
#